data_AF-A0A7X4FN53-F1
#
_entry.id   AF-A0A7X4FN53-F1
#
_cell.length_a   1.000
_cell.length_b   1.000
_cell.length_c   1.000
_cell.angle_alpha   90.00
_cell.angle_beta   90.00
_cell.angle_gamma   90.00
#
_symmetry.space_group_name_H-M   'P 1'
#
loop_
_entity.id
_entity.type
_entity.pdbx_description
1 polymer ?
#
loop_
_entity_poly.entity_id
_entity_poly.type
_entity_poly.pdbx_seq_one_letter_code
_entity_poly.pdbx_strand_id
1 'polypeptide(L)' 'MHDTTNLEARGIPTVFVASEPFREAADAQSTALGFNPARIFVAHPIQDRTDEEMQALADGAIERILKRISR' A
#
# COMPACT_ATOMS: atom_id res chain seq x y z
N MET A 1 3.42 2.00 7.20
CA MET A 1 4.01 0.82 7.90
C MET A 1 3.52 0.74 9.33
N HIS A 2 3.90 1.66 10.23
CA HIS A 2 3.51 1.62 11.64
C HIS A 2 1.99 1.55 11.89
N ASP A 3 1.19 2.37 11.20
CA ASP A 3 -0.28 2.35 11.35
C ASP A 3 -0.87 1.01 10.91
N THR A 4 -0.39 0.48 9.78
CA THR A 4 -0.79 -0.84 9.28
C THR A 4 -0.47 -1.93 10.29
N THR A 5 0.73 -1.92 10.88
CA THR A 5 1.12 -2.84 11.95
C THR A 5 0.20 -2.71 13.16
N ASN A 6 -0.16 -1.48 13.57
CA ASN A 6 -1.03 -1.23 14.72
C ASN A 6 -2.45 -1.78 14.49
N LEU A 7 -3.03 -1.53 13.32
CA LEU A 7 -4.39 -1.97 12.97
C LEU A 7 -4.47 -3.50 12.88
N GLU A 8 -3.48 -4.12 12.24
CA GLU A 8 -3.39 -5.58 12.14
C GLU A 8 -3.21 -6.24 13.52
N ALA A 9 -2.40 -5.65 14.41
CA ALA A 9 -2.26 -6.11 15.79
C ALA A 9 -3.57 -6.04 16.59
N ARG A 10 -4.52 -5.22 16.14
CA ARG A 10 -5.88 -5.08 16.73
C ARG A 10 -6.92 -5.94 16.00
N GLY A 11 -6.50 -6.79 15.06
CA GLY A 11 -7.39 -7.67 14.30
C GLY A 11 -8.18 -6.97 13.19
N ILE A 12 -7.75 -5.80 12.74
CA ILE A 12 -8.39 -5.05 11.65
C ILE A 12 -7.58 -5.28 10.36
N PRO A 13 -8.12 -6.04 9.38
CA PRO A 13 -7.45 -6.26 8.10
C PRO A 13 -7.14 -4.95 7.39
N THR A 14 -5.89 -4.75 7.01
CA THR A 14 -5.38 -3.48 6.48
C THR A 14 -4.39 -3.73 5.34
N VAL A 15 -4.56 -3.02 4.23
CA VAL A 15 -3.60 -2.98 3.13
C VAL A 15 -3.04 -1.57 3.02
N PHE A 16 -1.72 -1.42 3.07
CA PHE A 16 -1.08 -0.13 2.82
C PHE A 16 -0.78 0.07 1.34
N VAL A 17 -0.96 1.29 0.84
CA VAL A 17 -0.71 1.69 -0.55
C VAL A 17 0.37 2.77 -0.57
N ALA A 18 1.37 2.64 -1.44
CA ALA A 18 2.36 3.68 -1.73
C ALA A 18 2.82 3.65 -3.18
N SER A 19 3.59 4.65 -3.60
CA SER A 19 4.23 4.64 -4.92
C SER A 19 5.48 3.77 -4.95
N GLU A 20 5.82 3.26 -6.14
CA GLU A 20 6.94 2.33 -6.37
C GLU A 20 8.28 2.69 -5.70
N PRO A 21 8.74 3.97 -5.67
CA PRO A 21 10.01 4.33 -5.03
C PRO A 21 10.10 4.01 -3.53
N PHE A 22 8.95 3.84 -2.85
CA PHE A 22 8.93 3.49 -1.43
C PHE A 22 9.10 2.00 -1.15
N ARG A 23 9.30 1.16 -2.17
CA ARG A 23 9.40 -0.30 -1.97
C ARG A 23 10.54 -0.69 -1.04
N GLU A 24 11.75 -0.17 -1.28
CA GLU A 24 12.92 -0.47 -0.44
C GLU A 24 12.75 0.03 1.00
N ALA A 25 12.20 1.25 1.16
CA ALA A 25 11.90 1.80 2.48
C ALA A 25 10.86 0.95 3.23
N ALA A 26 9.84 0.47 2.54
CA ALA A 26 8.82 -0.42 3.13
C ALA A 26 9.41 -1.78 3.52
N ASP A 27 10.33 -2.34 2.73
CA ASP A 27 11.00 -3.61 3.03
C ASP A 27 11.92 -3.46 4.26
N ALA A 28 12.71 -2.38 4.32
CA ALA A 28 13.55 -2.06 5.47
C ALA A 28 12.74 -1.86 6.75
N GLN A 29 11.63 -1.11 6.68
CA GLN A 29 10.75 -0.89 7.83
C GLN A 29 10.02 -2.18 8.26
N SER A 30 9.57 -3.02 7.31
CA SER A 30 8.96 -4.32 7.63
C SER A 30 9.90 -5.19 8.45
N THR A 31 11.17 -5.23 8.03
CA THR A 31 12.23 -5.98 8.70
C THR A 31 12.49 -5.44 10.11
N ALA A 32 12.65 -4.12 10.23
CA ALA A 32 12.89 -3.47 11.53
C ALA A 32 11.73 -3.67 12.52
N LEU A 33 10.49 -3.73 12.01
CA LEU A 33 9.30 -3.94 12.82
C LEU A 33 9.00 -5.43 13.11
N GLY A 34 9.70 -6.36 12.46
CA GLY A 34 9.37 -7.79 12.52
C GLY A 34 7.97 -8.12 12.00
N PHE A 35 7.41 -7.26 11.15
CA PHE A 35 6.04 -7.38 10.65
C PHE A 35 6.00 -7.10 9.14
N ASN A 36 5.40 -8.02 8.39
CA ASN A 36 5.26 -7.90 6.93
C ASN A 36 3.79 -7.64 6.55
N PRO A 37 3.35 -6.37 6.48
CA PRO A 37 1.97 -6.04 6.16
C PRO A 37 1.61 -6.38 4.71
N ALA A 38 0.32 -6.65 4.48
CA ALA A 38 -0.23 -6.62 3.13
C ALA A 38 -0.03 -5.23 2.52
N ARG A 39 0.58 -5.18 1.33
CA ARG A 39 0.93 -3.94 0.65
C ARG A 39 0.78 -4.01 -0.86
N ILE A 40 0.47 -2.87 -1.47
CA ILE A 40 0.57 -2.66 -2.91
C ILE A 40 1.35 -1.41 -3.23
N PHE A 41 1.97 -1.43 -4.40
CA PHE A 41 2.63 -0.27 -4.98
C PHE A 41 1.96 0.14 -6.29
N VAL A 42 1.74 1.45 -6.45
CA VAL A 42 1.20 2.09 -7.66
C VAL A 42 2.32 2.85 -8.38
N ALA A 43 2.14 3.07 -9.68
CA ALA A 43 3.13 3.72 -10.53
C ALA A 43 3.47 5.14 -10.04
N HIS A 44 4.76 5.49 -10.12
CA HIS A 44 5.27 6.84 -9.91
C HIS A 44 5.37 7.61 -11.25
N PRO A 45 5.25 8.96 -11.29
CA PRO A 45 4.98 9.89 -10.18
C PRO A 45 3.53 9.83 -9.70
N ILE A 46 3.26 10.35 -8.51
CA ILE A 46 1.89 10.65 -8.05
C ILE A 46 1.58 12.13 -8.28
N GLN A 47 2.61 12.98 -8.17
CA GLN A 47 2.53 14.40 -8.49
C GLN A 47 2.44 14.61 -10.01
N ASP A 48 1.95 15.78 -10.41
CA ASP A 48 1.87 16.24 -11.80
C ASP A 48 1.00 15.39 -12.74
N ARG A 49 0.04 14.63 -12.18
CA ARG A 49 -0.99 13.91 -12.93
C ARG A 49 -2.25 14.75 -13.09
N THR A 50 -3.00 14.51 -14.17
CA THR A 50 -4.38 15.01 -14.28
C THR A 50 -5.33 14.22 -13.37
N ASP A 51 -6.54 14.74 -13.19
CA ASP A 51 -7.58 14.07 -12.41
C ASP A 51 -7.93 12.71 -13.04
N GLU A 52 -8.01 12.62 -14.36
CA GLU A 52 -8.30 11.38 -15.09
C GLU A 52 -7.18 10.35 -14.90
N GLU A 53 -5.92 10.78 -14.95
CA GLU A 53 -4.77 9.90 -14.72
C GLU A 53 -4.71 9.38 -13.28
N MET A 54 -5.10 10.20 -12.31
CA MET A 54 -5.20 9.80 -10.91
C MET A 54 -6.34 8.80 -10.68
N GLN A 55 -7.50 9.03 -11.30
CA GLN A 55 -8.64 8.11 -11.24
C GLN A 55 -8.28 6.76 -11.85
N ALA A 56 -7.69 6.75 -13.06
CA ALA A 56 -7.25 5.52 -13.71
C ALA A 56 -6.22 4.74 -12.87
N LEU A 57 -5.30 5.44 -12.20
CA LEU A 57 -4.34 4.81 -11.29
C LEU A 57 -5.04 4.17 -10.08
N ALA A 58 -6.02 4.86 -9.51
CA ALA A 58 -6.81 4.36 -8.38
C ALA A 58 -7.63 3.13 -8.79
N ASP A 59 -8.36 3.20 -9.90
CA ASP A 59 -9.18 2.11 -10.44
C ASP A 59 -8.34 0.85 -10.69
N GLY A 60 -7.16 1.02 -11.29
CA GLY A 60 -6.20 -0.08 -11.51
C GLY A 60 -5.63 -0.68 -10.22
N ALA A 61 -5.76 0.00 -9.07
CA ALA A 61 -5.31 -0.50 -7.78
C ALA A 61 -6.41 -1.29 -7.03
N ILE A 62 -7.70 -0.99 -7.26
CA ILE A 62 -8.82 -1.50 -6.47
C ILE A 62 -8.81 -3.03 -6.37
N GLU A 63 -8.76 -3.74 -7.50
CA GLU A 63 -8.78 -5.22 -7.46
C GLU A 63 -7.60 -5.81 -6.68
N ARG A 64 -6.43 -5.17 -6.76
CA ARG A 64 -5.22 -5.62 -6.07
C ARG A 64 -5.30 -5.39 -4.57
N ILE A 65 -6.01 -4.34 -4.14
CA ILE A 65 -6.32 -4.04 -2.73
C ILE A 65 -7.34 -5.06 -2.23
N LEU A 66 -8.45 -5.24 -2.93
CA LEU A 66 -9.51 -6.17 -2.53
C LEU A 66 -8.96 -7.58 -2.34
N LYS A 67 -8.21 -8.11 -3.30
CA LYS A 67 -7.55 -9.43 -3.22
C LYS A 67 -6.62 -9.60 -2.02
N ARG A 68 -6.11 -8.51 -1.43
CA ARG A 68 -5.21 -8.54 -0.26
C ARG A 68 -5.92 -8.32 1.06
N ILE A 69 -7.07 -7.65 1.07
CA ILE A 69 -7.83 -7.34 2.29
C ILE A 69 -8.91 -8.37 2.59
N SER A 70 -9.48 -9.03 1.57
CA SER A 70 -10.43 -10.12 1.73
C SER A 70 -9.70 -11.47 1.77
N ARG A 71 -10.02 -12.32 2.75
CA ARG A 71 -9.62 -13.73 2.77
C ARG A 71 -10.50 -14.57 1.86
#